data_AF-A0A8S3V8N0-F1
#
_entry.id   AF-A0A8S3V8N0-F1
#
_cell.length_a   1.000
_cell.length_b   1.000
_cell.length_c   1.000
_cell.angle_alpha   90.00
_cell.angle_beta   90.00
_cell.angle_gamma   90.00
#
_symmetry.space_group_name_H-M   'P 1'
#
loop_
_entity.id
_entity.type
_entity.pdbx_description
1 polymer ?
#
loop_
_entity_poly.entity_id
_entity_poly.type
_entity_poly.pdbx_seq_one_letter_code
_entity_poly.pdbx_strand_id
1 'polypeptide(L)'
;MFQLLCCLLCVADHDVTGIPYPGDDASVPELVQYYHQLCYTSLQICGFLLFVHGTFMSCSMLKRLKRRLNIRRRNNQSPLPTVVRTILALHRNGLSNVGYRYMWRTLNIGFGLCVTQSRARLCLRTIDQQGTLNRSHRVLRRRVYYNRGPNYLIHVDGYDKLKPYGIAIHGAIDGYSVNLLWLIASPSNNNPRYVGYWYLNWIKQRKMLPRVVRSDAGTENVIMRDLQRSLRHNQNDEMSGQNSFLVGRSVANQRIERLWGTLKNEFHPVLEKPFPGFPRHWTS
;
A
#
# COMPACT_ATOMS: atom_id res chain seq x y z
N MET A 1 18.09 -7.07 -8.11
CA MET A 1 18.00 -7.64 -6.75
C MET A 1 16.64 -7.36 -6.09
N PHE A 2 16.21 -6.10 -5.94
CA PHE A 2 14.89 -5.73 -5.38
C PHE A 2 13.67 -6.42 -6.01
N GLN A 3 13.67 -6.55 -7.34
CA GLN A 3 12.56 -7.17 -8.08
C GLN A 3 12.52 -8.71 -7.93
N LEU A 4 13.65 -9.34 -7.61
CA LEU A 4 13.76 -10.76 -7.27
C LEU A 4 13.31 -11.00 -5.83
N LEU A 5 13.76 -10.17 -4.89
CA LEU A 5 13.32 -10.22 -3.48
C LEU A 5 11.81 -10.04 -3.33
N CYS A 6 11.22 -9.08 -4.06
CA CYS A 6 9.78 -8.82 -4.02
C CYS A 6 8.97 -9.98 -4.66
N CYS A 7 9.58 -10.77 -5.54
CA CYS A 7 8.94 -11.97 -6.09
C CYS A 7 9.16 -13.22 -5.22
N LEU A 8 10.28 -13.32 -4.50
CA LEU A 8 10.52 -14.35 -3.48
C LEU A 8 9.52 -14.23 -2.32
N LEU A 9 9.21 -13.01 -1.87
CA LEU A 9 8.15 -12.77 -0.88
C LEU A 9 6.76 -13.22 -1.39
N CYS A 10 6.43 -12.97 -2.67
CA CYS A 10 5.18 -13.47 -3.24
C CYS A 10 5.09 -15.00 -3.28
N VAL A 11 6.20 -15.72 -3.47
CA VAL A 11 6.19 -17.19 -3.49
C VAL A 11 6.12 -17.76 -2.06
N ALA A 12 6.74 -17.08 -1.09
CA ALA A 12 6.70 -17.48 0.32
C ALA A 12 5.32 -17.27 0.99
N ASP A 13 4.51 -16.32 0.52
CA ASP A 13 3.17 -16.01 1.07
C ASP A 13 2.01 -16.81 0.42
N HIS A 14 2.29 -17.76 -0.49
CA HIS A 14 1.26 -18.59 -1.12
C HIS A 14 0.84 -19.77 -0.23
N ASP A 15 0.20 -19.47 0.89
CA ASP A 15 -0.50 -20.46 1.72
C ASP A 15 -2.03 -20.25 1.76
N VAL A 16 -2.58 -19.48 0.82
CA VAL A 16 -4.03 -19.24 0.74
C VAL A 16 -4.50 -19.26 -0.72
N THR A 17 -5.25 -20.31 -1.07
CA THR A 17 -6.09 -20.52 -2.28
C THR A 17 -5.42 -20.99 -3.59
N GLY A 18 -5.17 -22.31 -3.70
CA GLY A 18 -5.69 -23.11 -4.82
C GLY A 18 -4.93 -23.18 -6.15
N ILE A 19 -3.67 -22.72 -6.25
CA ILE A 19 -2.79 -23.05 -7.40
C ILE A 19 -1.77 -24.10 -6.92
N PRO A 20 -1.68 -25.29 -7.53
CA PRO A 20 -0.82 -26.35 -7.01
C PRO A 20 0.65 -25.96 -7.14
N TYR A 21 1.30 -25.78 -5.98
CA TYR A 21 2.75 -25.89 -5.85
C TYR A 21 3.16 -27.28 -6.36
N PRO A 22 4.16 -27.41 -7.25
CA PRO A 22 4.54 -28.70 -7.82
C PRO A 22 4.99 -29.79 -6.82
N GLY A 23 5.07 -29.49 -5.52
CA GLY A 23 5.64 -30.37 -4.50
C GLY A 23 7.16 -30.24 -4.45
N ASP A 24 7.76 -30.65 -3.35
CA ASP A 24 9.22 -30.57 -3.16
C ASP A 24 9.98 -31.55 -4.06
N ASP A 25 9.31 -32.59 -4.56
CA ASP A 25 9.86 -33.60 -5.47
C ASP A 25 9.76 -33.22 -6.96
N ALA A 26 9.30 -32.01 -7.28
CA ALA A 26 9.06 -31.60 -8.65
C ALA A 26 10.34 -31.57 -9.49
N SER A 27 10.27 -32.17 -10.67
CA SER A 27 11.37 -32.16 -11.60
C SER A 27 11.63 -30.74 -12.15
N VAL A 28 12.88 -30.46 -12.53
CA VAL A 28 13.25 -29.17 -13.13
C VAL A 28 12.38 -28.78 -14.34
N PRO A 29 12.00 -29.70 -15.26
CA PRO A 29 11.01 -29.41 -16.31
C PRO A 29 9.65 -28.93 -15.79
N GLU A 30 9.12 -29.57 -14.74
CA GLU A 30 7.82 -29.21 -14.14
C GLU A 30 7.88 -27.84 -13.47
N LEU A 31 8.95 -27.56 -12.71
CA LEU A 31 9.20 -26.24 -12.13
C LEU A 31 9.29 -25.15 -13.20
N VAL A 32 10.01 -25.43 -14.30
CA VAL A 32 10.14 -24.50 -15.42
C VAL A 32 8.79 -24.26 -16.10
N GLN A 33 7.95 -25.29 -16.23
CA GLN A 33 6.63 -25.18 -16.81
C GLN A 33 5.69 -24.37 -15.89
N TYR A 34 5.71 -24.64 -14.59
CA TYR A 34 4.96 -23.92 -13.57
C TYR A 34 5.30 -22.42 -13.56
N TYR A 35 6.57 -22.07 -13.38
CA TYR A 35 6.97 -20.65 -13.39
C TYR A 35 6.77 -19.98 -14.75
N HIS A 36 6.79 -20.75 -15.83
CA HIS A 36 6.46 -20.23 -17.15
C HIS A 36 4.97 -19.89 -17.29
N GLN A 37 4.07 -20.72 -16.74
CA GLN A 37 2.63 -20.47 -16.70
C GLN A 37 2.30 -19.22 -15.86
N LEU A 38 3.01 -19.02 -14.74
CA LEU A 38 2.97 -17.79 -13.93
C LEU A 38 3.61 -16.56 -14.60
N CYS A 39 4.03 -16.69 -15.87
CA CYS A 39 4.52 -15.61 -16.72
C CYS A 39 5.86 -14.97 -16.29
N TYR A 40 6.63 -15.60 -15.40
CA TYR A 40 7.95 -15.12 -14.98
C TYR A 40 8.98 -15.09 -16.12
N THR A 41 9.77 -14.03 -16.23
CA THR A 41 10.82 -13.93 -17.26
C THR A 41 11.86 -15.05 -17.12
N SER A 42 12.61 -15.36 -18.19
CA SER A 42 13.65 -16.39 -18.12
C SER A 42 14.68 -16.13 -17.01
N LEU A 43 15.05 -14.86 -16.78
CA LEU A 43 15.96 -14.50 -15.68
C LEU A 43 15.33 -14.77 -14.31
N GLN A 44 14.05 -14.44 -14.13
CA GLN A 44 13.34 -14.72 -12.88
C GLN A 44 13.18 -16.22 -12.63
N ILE A 45 12.87 -17.00 -13.66
CA ILE A 45 12.79 -18.46 -13.56
C ILE A 45 14.14 -19.04 -13.13
N CYS A 46 15.25 -18.62 -13.76
CA CYS A 46 16.59 -19.00 -13.32
C CYS A 46 16.85 -18.61 -11.86
N GLY A 47 16.39 -17.42 -11.45
CA GLY A 47 16.48 -16.97 -10.05
C GLY A 47 15.68 -17.85 -9.09
N PHE A 48 14.45 -18.21 -9.41
CA PHE A 48 13.64 -19.10 -8.57
C PHE A 48 14.23 -20.50 -8.47
N LEU A 49 14.69 -21.05 -9.60
CA LEU A 49 15.38 -22.34 -9.60
C LEU A 49 16.59 -22.32 -8.64
N LEU A 50 17.37 -21.24 -8.66
CA LEU A 50 18.54 -21.10 -7.79
C LEU A 50 18.16 -20.87 -6.32
N PHE A 51 17.33 -19.86 -6.04
CA PHE A 51 17.09 -19.37 -4.68
C PHE A 51 16.00 -20.14 -3.92
N VAL A 52 15.06 -20.78 -4.62
CA VAL A 52 13.97 -21.55 -4.00
C VAL A 52 14.29 -23.04 -4.06
N HIS A 53 14.80 -23.52 -5.20
CA HIS A 53 14.97 -24.96 -5.45
C HIS A 53 16.42 -25.45 -5.41
N GLY A 54 17.39 -24.57 -5.13
CA GLY A 54 18.81 -24.93 -5.11
C GLY A 54 19.37 -25.42 -6.46
N THR A 55 18.64 -25.25 -7.56
CA THR A 55 19.01 -25.75 -8.89
C THR A 55 19.61 -24.64 -9.74
N PHE A 56 20.90 -24.76 -10.03
CA PHE A 56 21.57 -23.81 -10.92
C PHE A 56 21.21 -24.08 -12.38
N MET A 57 20.62 -23.08 -13.06
CA MET A 57 20.36 -23.15 -14.49
C MET A 57 20.62 -21.82 -15.17
N SER A 58 21.49 -21.82 -16.19
CA SER A 58 21.73 -20.63 -17.01
C SER A 58 20.54 -20.30 -17.91
N CYS A 59 20.40 -19.02 -18.29
CA CYS A 59 19.36 -18.59 -19.24
C CYS A 59 19.41 -19.33 -20.59
N SER A 60 20.61 -19.72 -21.04
CA SER A 60 20.80 -20.50 -22.28
C SER A 60 20.28 -21.92 -22.15
N MET A 61 20.56 -22.59 -21.02
CA MET A 61 20.02 -23.91 -20.69
C MET A 61 18.50 -23.87 -20.59
N LEU A 62 17.95 -22.86 -19.90
CA LEU A 62 16.51 -22.66 -19.79
C LEU A 62 15.84 -22.45 -21.16
N LYS A 63 16.46 -21.66 -22.06
CA LYS A 63 15.97 -21.47 -23.43
C LYS A 63 15.99 -22.77 -24.23
N ARG A 64 17.01 -23.62 -24.06
CA ARG A 64 17.10 -24.93 -24.71
C ARG A 64 16.04 -25.89 -24.17
N LEU A 65 15.85 -25.92 -22.85
CA LEU A 65 14.83 -26.74 -22.18
C LEU A 65 13.41 -26.33 -22.61
N LYS A 66 13.10 -25.03 -22.61
CA LYS A 66 11.80 -24.53 -23.09
C LYS A 66 11.52 -24.91 -24.56
N ARG A 67 12.56 -24.92 -25.41
CA ARG A 67 12.42 -25.39 -26.80
C ARG A 67 12.12 -26.89 -26.86
N ARG A 68 12.83 -27.71 -26.08
CA ARG A 68 12.60 -29.16 -25.99
C ARG A 68 11.19 -29.49 -25.48
N LEU A 69 10.70 -28.74 -24.51
CA LEU A 69 9.35 -28.88 -23.93
C LEU A 69 8.25 -28.18 -24.76
N ASN A 70 8.61 -27.56 -25.90
CA ASN A 70 7.72 -26.73 -26.74
C ASN A 70 6.92 -25.65 -25.97
N ILE A 71 7.50 -25.11 -24.91
CA ILE A 71 6.87 -24.11 -24.04
C ILE A 71 6.97 -22.73 -24.72
N ARG A 72 5.86 -22.25 -25.30
CA ARG A 72 5.77 -20.96 -26.01
C ARG A 72 4.69 -20.07 -25.40
N ARG A 73 4.99 -18.78 -25.18
CA ARG A 73 4.02 -17.80 -24.63
C ARG A 73 2.98 -17.32 -25.62
N ARG A 74 3.36 -17.17 -26.89
CA ARG A 74 2.51 -16.47 -27.88
C ARG A 74 1.24 -17.25 -28.25
N ASN A 75 1.24 -18.59 -28.11
CA ASN A 75 0.19 -19.44 -28.66
C ASN A 75 -0.84 -19.95 -27.64
N ASN A 76 -0.70 -19.61 -26.36
CA ASN A 76 -1.60 -20.11 -25.30
C ASN A 76 -2.33 -18.97 -24.57
N GLN A 77 -2.81 -17.96 -25.30
CA GLN A 77 -3.55 -16.85 -24.68
C GLN A 77 -4.91 -17.34 -24.19
N SER A 78 -5.30 -16.92 -22.99
CA SER A 78 -6.63 -17.21 -22.46
C SER A 78 -7.73 -16.63 -23.37
N PRO A 79 -8.93 -17.24 -23.43
CA PRO A 79 -10.03 -16.73 -24.24
C PRO A 79 -10.39 -15.27 -23.91
N LEU A 80 -10.69 -14.46 -24.94
CA LEU A 80 -11.00 -13.04 -24.76
C LEU A 80 -12.21 -12.78 -23.86
N PRO A 81 -13.31 -13.54 -23.96
CA PRO A 81 -14.45 -13.38 -23.06
C PRO A 81 -14.08 -13.56 -21.58
N THR A 82 -13.23 -14.54 -21.27
CA THR A 82 -12.75 -14.79 -19.90
C THR A 82 -11.97 -13.59 -19.37
N VAL A 83 -11.02 -13.08 -20.17
CA VAL A 83 -10.19 -11.92 -19.80
C VAL A 83 -11.07 -10.69 -19.52
N VAL A 84 -12.02 -10.39 -20.41
CA VAL A 84 -12.91 -9.22 -20.26
C VAL A 84 -13.79 -9.37 -19.01
N ARG A 85 -14.38 -10.55 -18.78
CA ARG A 85 -15.18 -10.81 -17.57
C ARG A 85 -14.39 -10.62 -16.29
N THR A 86 -13.14 -11.10 -16.24
CA THR A 86 -12.27 -10.90 -15.07
C THR A 86 -11.94 -9.43 -14.85
N ILE A 87 -11.65 -8.66 -15.91
CA ILE A 87 -11.39 -7.21 -15.78
C ILE A 87 -12.64 -6.48 -15.25
N LEU A 88 -13.83 -6.80 -15.77
CA LEU A 88 -15.07 -6.19 -15.30
C LEU A 88 -15.36 -6.52 -13.82
N ALA A 89 -15.11 -7.76 -13.40
CA ALA A 89 -15.22 -8.15 -11.99
C ALA A 89 -14.25 -7.36 -11.10
N LEU A 90 -12.99 -7.21 -11.53
CA LEU A 90 -12.00 -6.40 -10.81
C LEU A 90 -12.40 -4.92 -10.73
N HIS A 91 -12.97 -4.35 -11.80
CA HIS A 91 -13.47 -2.98 -11.80
C HIS A 91 -14.61 -2.79 -10.80
N ARG A 92 -15.55 -3.75 -10.71
CA ARG A 92 -16.63 -3.74 -9.71
C ARG A 92 -16.10 -3.82 -8.28
N ASN A 93 -15.01 -4.56 -8.06
CA ASN A 93 -14.32 -4.66 -6.77
C ASN A 93 -13.36 -3.48 -6.48
N GLY A 94 -13.51 -2.34 -7.18
CA GLY A 94 -12.77 -1.12 -6.87
C GLY A 94 -11.40 -0.98 -7.56
N LEU A 95 -10.99 -1.95 -8.39
CA LEU A 95 -9.74 -1.89 -9.17
C LEU A 95 -9.93 -1.21 -10.54
N SER A 96 -10.92 -0.33 -10.68
CA SER A 96 -11.20 0.39 -11.94
C SER A 96 -10.19 1.47 -12.28
N ASN A 97 -9.36 1.91 -11.33
CA ASN A 97 -8.38 2.99 -11.55
C ASN A 97 -6.92 2.52 -11.61
N VAL A 98 -6.69 1.26 -11.96
CA VAL A 98 -5.34 0.69 -12.06
C VAL A 98 -4.77 0.81 -13.47
N GLY A 99 -3.45 0.92 -13.57
CA GLY A 99 -2.76 0.94 -14.87
C GLY A 99 -2.70 -0.45 -15.52
N TYR A 100 -2.54 -0.48 -16.85
CA TYR A 100 -2.50 -1.74 -17.62
C TYR A 100 -1.41 -2.71 -17.14
N ARG A 101 -0.28 -2.22 -16.61
CA ARG A 101 0.78 -3.09 -16.07
C ARG A 101 0.34 -3.82 -14.81
N TYR A 102 -0.38 -3.14 -13.92
CA TYR A 102 -0.93 -3.74 -12.71
C TYR A 102 -2.02 -4.73 -13.09
N MET A 103 -2.98 -4.32 -13.94
CA MET A 103 -4.04 -5.22 -14.43
C MET A 103 -3.47 -6.46 -15.13
N TRP A 104 -2.48 -6.30 -16.00
CA TRP A 104 -1.79 -7.40 -16.65
C TRP A 104 -1.18 -8.37 -15.62
N ARG A 105 -0.52 -7.85 -14.58
CA ARG A 105 0.06 -8.67 -13.52
C ARG A 105 -1.03 -9.41 -12.73
N THR A 106 -2.11 -8.73 -12.35
CA THR A 106 -3.24 -9.33 -11.65
C THR A 106 -3.88 -10.45 -12.46
N LEU A 107 -4.12 -10.23 -13.77
CA LEU A 107 -4.68 -11.26 -14.64
C LEU A 107 -3.78 -12.49 -14.75
N ASN A 108 -2.46 -12.30 -14.93
CA ASN A 108 -1.54 -13.44 -15.14
C ASN A 108 -1.15 -14.15 -13.85
N ILE A 109 -0.89 -13.42 -12.77
CA ILE A 109 -0.42 -14.00 -11.50
C ILE A 109 -1.61 -14.31 -10.58
N GLY A 110 -2.54 -13.36 -10.43
CA GLY A 110 -3.66 -13.50 -9.49
C GLY A 110 -4.78 -14.40 -10.00
N PHE A 111 -5.00 -14.47 -11.32
CA PHE A 111 -6.06 -15.28 -11.93
C PHE A 111 -5.54 -16.37 -12.87
N GLY A 112 -4.22 -16.55 -12.97
CA GLY A 112 -3.61 -17.57 -13.83
C GLY A 112 -3.89 -17.42 -15.33
N LEU A 113 -4.36 -16.26 -15.80
CA LEU A 113 -4.72 -16.04 -17.20
C LEU A 113 -3.50 -15.67 -18.04
N CYS A 114 -3.29 -16.32 -19.18
CA CYS A 114 -2.22 -15.94 -20.08
C CYS A 114 -2.66 -14.76 -20.97
N VAL A 115 -2.24 -13.55 -20.60
CA VAL A 115 -2.59 -12.31 -21.31
C VAL A 115 -1.34 -11.52 -21.62
N THR A 116 -1.19 -11.02 -22.85
CA THR A 116 -0.08 -10.11 -23.20
C THR A 116 -0.35 -8.69 -22.71
N GLN A 117 0.70 -7.90 -22.46
CA GLN A 117 0.54 -6.50 -22.04
C GLN A 117 -0.25 -5.69 -23.08
N SER A 118 0.00 -5.92 -24.37
CA SER A 118 -0.71 -5.27 -25.48
C SER A 118 -2.20 -5.55 -25.43
N ARG A 119 -2.57 -6.80 -25.16
CA ARG A 119 -3.97 -7.23 -25.11
C ARG A 119 -4.68 -6.74 -23.84
N ALA A 120 -4.01 -6.76 -22.69
CA ALA A 120 -4.52 -6.15 -21.46
C ALA A 120 -4.76 -4.64 -21.63
N ARG A 121 -3.82 -3.94 -22.30
CA ARG A 121 -3.96 -2.52 -22.64
C ARG A 121 -5.15 -2.26 -23.56
N LEU A 122 -5.33 -3.08 -24.60
CA LEU A 122 -6.45 -2.95 -25.53
C LEU A 122 -7.78 -3.17 -24.80
N CYS A 123 -7.89 -4.25 -24.02
CA CYS A 123 -9.10 -4.54 -23.23
C CYS A 123 -9.45 -3.37 -22.30
N LEU A 124 -8.48 -2.82 -21.57
CA LEU A 124 -8.72 -1.67 -20.70
C LEU A 124 -9.12 -0.41 -21.46
N ARG A 125 -8.54 -0.15 -22.63
CA ARG A 125 -8.92 0.98 -23.47
C ARG A 125 -10.36 0.84 -23.98
N THR A 126 -10.79 -0.38 -24.30
CA THR A 126 -12.16 -0.66 -24.75
C THR A 126 -13.17 -0.60 -23.60
N ILE A 127 -12.80 -1.11 -22.42
CA ILE A 127 -13.69 -1.17 -21.23
C ILE A 127 -13.82 0.21 -20.55
N ASP A 128 -12.72 0.96 -20.47
CA ASP A 128 -12.62 2.23 -19.76
C ASP A 128 -11.80 3.23 -20.60
N GLN A 129 -12.38 3.67 -21.71
CA GLN A 129 -11.76 4.65 -22.61
C GLN A 129 -11.50 5.96 -21.86
N GLN A 130 -12.48 6.45 -21.10
CA GLN A 130 -12.37 7.71 -20.37
C GLN A 130 -11.30 7.66 -19.29
N GLY A 131 -11.24 6.60 -18.47
CA GLY A 131 -10.20 6.46 -17.46
C GLY A 131 -8.81 6.25 -18.08
N THR A 132 -8.71 5.59 -19.24
CA THR A 132 -7.45 5.50 -19.99
C THR A 132 -6.99 6.87 -20.47
N LEU A 133 -7.88 7.69 -21.04
CA LEU A 133 -7.59 9.06 -21.46
C LEU A 133 -7.22 9.95 -20.26
N ASN A 134 -8.00 9.91 -19.18
CA ASN A 134 -7.71 10.68 -17.96
C ASN A 134 -6.30 10.38 -17.44
N ARG A 135 -5.87 9.10 -17.46
CA ARG A 135 -4.51 8.71 -17.05
C ARG A 135 -3.44 9.19 -18.03
N SER A 136 -3.68 9.16 -19.35
CA SER A 136 -2.71 9.69 -20.33
C SER A 136 -2.52 11.19 -20.19
N HIS A 137 -3.60 11.92 -19.88
CA HIS A 137 -3.56 13.36 -19.59
C HIS A 137 -3.14 13.70 -18.15
N ARG A 138 -2.75 12.70 -17.34
CA ARG A 138 -2.41 12.85 -15.91
C ARG A 138 -3.50 13.54 -15.08
N VAL A 139 -4.75 13.43 -15.51
CA VAL A 139 -5.92 13.93 -14.78
C VAL A 139 -6.13 13.06 -13.55
N LEU A 140 -5.75 13.58 -12.39
CA LEU A 140 -5.95 12.94 -11.10
C LEU A 140 -7.45 12.90 -10.78
N ARG A 141 -8.07 11.72 -10.89
CA ARG A 141 -9.42 11.51 -10.37
C ARG A 141 -9.36 11.57 -8.84
N ARG A 142 -9.77 12.71 -8.27
CA ARG A 142 -9.84 12.88 -6.80
C ARG A 142 -10.81 11.84 -6.23
N ARG A 143 -10.36 11.09 -5.23
CA ARG A 143 -11.25 10.27 -4.41
C ARG A 143 -12.07 11.23 -3.55
N VAL A 144 -13.39 11.07 -3.53
CA VAL A 144 -14.24 11.81 -2.60
C VAL A 144 -13.97 11.24 -1.21
N TYR A 145 -13.37 12.02 -0.34
CA TYR A 145 -13.24 11.67 1.07
C TYR A 145 -14.61 11.86 1.73
N TYR A 146 -15.15 10.81 2.33
CA TYR A 146 -16.42 10.83 3.04
C TYR A 146 -16.22 10.36 4.48
N ASN A 147 -16.78 11.10 5.43
CA ASN A 147 -16.83 10.75 6.84
C ASN A 147 -18.26 11.00 7.35
N ARG A 148 -18.77 10.15 8.24
CA ARG A 148 -20.20 10.16 8.62
C ARG A 148 -20.61 11.36 9.49
N GLY A 149 -19.64 12.08 10.07
CA GLY A 149 -19.90 13.27 10.89
C GLY A 149 -18.71 13.65 11.77
N PRO A 150 -18.80 14.76 12.52
CA PRO A 150 -17.79 15.15 13.50
C PRO A 150 -17.56 14.05 14.54
N ASN A 151 -16.32 13.88 15.00
CA ASN A 151 -15.90 12.87 15.97
C ASN A 151 -16.14 11.42 15.55
N TYR A 152 -16.56 11.18 14.30
CA TYR A 152 -16.71 9.83 13.78
C TYR A 152 -15.34 9.18 13.51
N LEU A 153 -14.45 9.91 12.84
CA LEU A 153 -13.10 9.44 12.50
C LEU A 153 -12.10 10.56 12.74
N ILE A 154 -11.15 10.31 13.63
CA ILE A 154 -10.01 11.20 13.89
C ILE A 154 -8.78 10.63 13.20
N HIS A 155 -8.02 11.50 12.54
CA HIS A 155 -6.72 11.17 11.98
C HIS A 155 -5.61 11.67 12.90
N VAL A 156 -4.70 10.79 13.29
CA VAL A 156 -3.56 11.07 14.18
C VAL A 156 -2.27 10.74 13.44
N ASP A 157 -1.26 11.60 13.58
CA ASP A 157 0.02 11.46 12.87
C ASP A 157 1.13 12.33 13.48
N GLY A 158 2.37 11.95 13.20
CA GLY A 158 3.58 12.69 13.55
C GLY A 158 4.15 13.48 12.37
N TYR A 159 4.71 14.65 12.63
CA TYR A 159 5.43 15.46 11.66
C TYR A 159 6.89 15.62 12.07
N ASP A 160 7.75 14.95 11.31
CA ASP A 160 9.15 14.73 11.65
C ASP A 160 10.14 15.66 10.94
N LYS A 161 9.66 16.53 10.03
CA LYS A 161 10.58 17.36 9.23
C LYS A 161 11.35 18.39 10.05
N LEU A 162 10.92 18.66 11.27
CA LEU A 162 11.61 19.55 12.21
C LEU A 162 12.46 18.81 13.24
N LYS A 163 12.53 17.47 13.19
CA LYS A 163 13.40 16.67 14.06
C LYS A 163 14.87 17.08 14.01
N PRO A 164 15.45 17.51 12.86
CA PRO A 164 16.82 18.05 12.84
C PRO A 164 17.05 19.26 13.77
N TYR A 165 16.00 20.02 14.07
CA TYR A 165 16.03 21.14 15.02
C TYR A 165 15.61 20.73 16.44
N GLY A 166 15.49 19.42 16.71
CA GLY A 166 15.01 18.91 18.00
C GLY A 166 13.51 19.06 18.23
N ILE A 167 12.72 19.33 17.18
CA ILE A 167 11.28 19.57 17.30
C ILE A 167 10.52 18.47 16.55
N ALA A 168 9.85 17.60 17.29
CA ALA A 168 8.89 16.65 16.75
C ALA A 168 7.47 17.17 17.00
N ILE A 169 6.68 17.32 15.94
CA ILE A 169 5.29 17.73 16.06
C ILE A 169 4.39 16.50 16.01
N HIS A 170 3.38 16.45 16.86
CA HIS A 170 2.35 15.42 16.81
C HIS A 170 0.97 16.07 16.77
N GLY A 171 0.09 15.61 15.89
CA GLY A 171 -1.19 16.25 15.65
C GLY A 171 -2.34 15.26 15.55
N ALA A 172 -3.54 15.79 15.74
CA ALA A 172 -4.75 15.10 15.36
C ALA A 172 -5.79 16.05 14.79
N ILE A 173 -6.57 15.55 13.85
CA ILE A 173 -7.58 16.32 13.12
C ILE A 173 -8.86 15.51 12.97
N ASP A 174 -10.00 16.16 13.13
CA ASP A 174 -11.30 15.54 12.87
C ASP A 174 -11.50 15.36 11.35
N GLY A 175 -11.88 14.16 10.94
CA GLY A 175 -12.00 13.80 9.52
C GLY A 175 -13.12 14.54 8.79
N TYR A 176 -14.18 14.93 9.49
CA TYR A 176 -15.37 15.58 8.92
C TYR A 176 -15.22 17.10 8.87
N SER A 177 -15.07 17.73 10.04
CA SER A 177 -14.97 19.18 10.21
C SER A 177 -13.60 19.74 9.84
N VAL A 178 -12.56 18.90 9.79
CA VAL A 178 -11.17 19.33 9.60
C VAL A 178 -10.68 20.20 10.76
N ASN A 179 -11.37 20.16 11.91
CA ASN A 179 -10.95 20.85 13.12
C ASN A 179 -9.69 20.21 13.68
N LEU A 180 -8.69 21.05 13.97
CA LEU A 180 -7.47 20.65 14.67
C LEU A 180 -7.80 20.35 16.12
N LEU A 181 -7.55 19.10 16.54
CA LEU A 181 -7.91 18.62 17.87
C LEU A 181 -6.80 18.85 18.88
N TRP A 182 -5.57 18.56 18.46
CA TRP A 182 -4.35 18.97 19.14
C TRP A 182 -3.22 19.09 18.11
N LEU A 183 -2.22 19.91 18.45
CA LEU A 183 -0.96 20.05 17.73
C LEU A 183 0.12 20.39 18.75
N ILE A 184 1.03 19.46 18.98
CA ILE A 184 1.96 19.51 20.11
C ILE A 184 3.37 19.41 19.56
N ALA A 185 4.19 20.42 19.83
CA ALA A 185 5.63 20.39 19.60
C ALA A 185 6.30 19.78 20.85
N SER A 186 7.16 18.79 20.64
CA SER A 186 7.85 18.07 21.69
C SER A 186 9.26 17.67 21.24
N PRO A 187 10.20 17.39 22.15
CA PRO A 187 11.51 16.85 21.75
C PRO A 187 11.43 15.49 21.07
N SER A 188 10.35 14.71 21.30
CA SER A 188 10.16 13.39 20.71
C SER A 188 8.68 13.01 20.66
N ASN A 189 8.25 12.52 19.49
CA ASN A 189 6.94 11.91 19.26
C ASN A 189 6.98 10.37 19.22
N ASN A 190 8.14 9.75 19.46
CA ASN A 190 8.31 8.29 19.34
C ASN A 190 7.91 7.51 20.61
N ASN A 191 7.69 8.19 21.74
CA ASN A 191 7.35 7.53 23.00
C ASN A 191 5.83 7.37 23.11
N PRO A 192 5.31 6.12 23.19
CA PRO A 192 3.87 5.88 23.21
C PRO A 192 3.17 6.47 24.43
N ARG A 193 3.89 6.73 25.53
CA ARG A 193 3.33 7.36 26.72
C ARG A 193 2.89 8.80 26.44
N TYR A 194 3.65 9.53 25.62
CA TYR A 194 3.28 10.91 25.25
C TYR A 194 2.05 10.91 24.34
N VAL A 195 2.03 10.06 23.32
CA VAL A 195 0.87 9.93 22.41
C VAL A 195 -0.40 9.55 23.18
N GLY A 196 -0.30 8.56 24.07
CA GLY A 196 -1.40 8.17 24.95
C GLY A 196 -1.84 9.29 25.90
N TYR A 197 -0.90 10.03 26.49
CA TYR A 197 -1.19 11.17 27.36
C TYR A 197 -1.92 12.29 26.60
N TRP A 198 -1.45 12.68 25.42
CA TRP A 198 -2.10 13.71 24.61
C TRP A 198 -3.52 13.31 24.23
N TYR A 199 -3.71 12.04 23.85
CA TYR A 199 -5.02 11.50 23.55
C TYR A 199 -5.98 11.56 24.74
N LEU A 200 -5.56 11.07 25.91
CA LEU A 200 -6.37 11.09 27.13
C LEU A 200 -6.66 12.51 27.61
N ASN A 201 -5.68 13.39 27.54
CA ASN A 201 -5.84 14.79 27.91
C ASN A 201 -6.89 15.46 27.01
N TRP A 202 -6.84 15.21 25.70
CA TRP A 202 -7.84 15.72 24.76
C TRP A 202 -9.25 15.16 25.05
N ILE A 203 -9.40 13.84 25.27
CA ILE A 203 -10.68 13.23 25.67
C ILE A 203 -11.23 13.90 26.93
N LYS A 204 -10.38 14.06 27.96
CA LYS A 204 -10.77 14.65 29.25
C LYS A 204 -11.21 16.11 29.10
N GLN A 205 -10.50 16.90 28.29
CA GLN A 205 -10.84 18.30 28.04
C GLN A 205 -12.13 18.45 27.23
N ARG A 206 -12.31 17.64 26.18
CA ARG A 206 -13.49 17.71 25.32
C ARG A 206 -14.70 17.01 25.90
N LYS A 207 -14.53 16.12 26.88
CA LYS A 207 -15.55 15.21 27.42
C LYS A 207 -16.23 14.40 26.30
N MET A 208 -15.45 13.98 25.30
CA MET A 208 -15.92 13.27 24.12
C MET A 208 -14.99 12.12 23.76
N LEU A 209 -15.57 11.00 23.34
CA LEU A 209 -14.84 9.82 22.86
C LEU A 209 -15.15 9.60 21.38
N PRO A 210 -14.16 9.64 20.48
CA PRO A 210 -14.38 9.47 19.05
C PRO A 210 -14.86 8.06 18.73
N ARG A 211 -15.64 7.90 17.66
CA ARG A 211 -16.08 6.57 17.22
C ARG A 211 -14.91 5.74 16.70
N VAL A 212 -14.02 6.38 15.94
CA VAL A 212 -12.85 5.73 15.34
C VAL A 212 -11.63 6.65 15.43
N VAL A 213 -10.49 6.08 15.80
CA VAL A 213 -9.18 6.71 15.65
C VAL A 213 -8.43 6.01 14.53
N ARG A 214 -7.75 6.76 13.67
CA ARG A 214 -6.86 6.22 12.64
C ARG A 214 -5.47 6.79 12.79
N SER A 215 -4.48 5.89 12.80
CA SER A 215 -3.06 6.19 12.70
C SER A 215 -2.40 5.25 11.70
N ASP A 216 -1.10 5.45 11.50
CA ASP A 216 -0.26 4.44 10.86
C ASP A 216 0.04 3.27 11.83
N ALA A 217 0.91 2.36 11.40
CA ALA A 217 1.32 1.19 12.18
C ALA A 217 2.49 1.49 13.15
N GLY A 218 2.73 2.75 13.50
CA GLY A 218 3.81 3.17 14.39
C GLY A 218 3.69 2.61 15.81
N THR A 219 4.84 2.28 16.42
CA THR A 219 4.90 1.74 17.78
C THR A 219 4.53 2.79 18.83
N GLU A 220 4.68 4.07 18.51
CA GLU A 220 4.24 5.21 19.32
C GLU A 220 2.71 5.26 19.49
N ASN A 221 1.95 4.67 18.56
CA ASN A 221 0.50 4.70 18.59
C ASN A 221 -0.14 3.58 19.43
N VAL A 222 0.67 2.65 19.95
CA VAL A 222 0.21 1.42 20.63
C VAL A 222 -0.64 1.73 21.87
N ILE A 223 -0.21 2.64 22.74
CA ILE A 223 -0.97 2.98 23.95
C ILE A 223 -2.30 3.65 23.59
N MET A 224 -2.30 4.59 22.64
CA MET A 224 -3.53 5.23 22.16
C MET A 224 -4.51 4.22 21.58
N ARG A 225 -4.01 3.25 20.79
CA ARG A 225 -4.81 2.15 20.25
C ARG A 225 -5.48 1.35 21.35
N ASP A 226 -4.71 0.93 22.35
CA ASP A 226 -5.21 0.06 23.41
C ASP A 226 -6.20 0.82 24.31
N LEU A 227 -5.95 2.10 24.60
CA LEU A 227 -6.89 2.99 25.28
C LEU A 227 -8.21 3.14 24.51
N GLN A 228 -8.16 3.45 23.21
CA GLN A 228 -9.35 3.66 22.40
C GLN A 228 -10.23 2.39 22.35
N ARG A 229 -9.60 1.23 22.16
CA ARG A 229 -10.28 -0.07 22.16
C ARG A 229 -10.92 -0.38 23.51
N SER A 230 -10.22 -0.06 24.60
CA SER A 230 -10.70 -0.32 25.97
C SER A 230 -11.87 0.60 26.33
N LEU A 231 -11.75 1.90 26.06
CA LEU A 231 -12.79 2.90 26.35
C LEU A 231 -14.07 2.67 25.54
N ARG A 232 -13.97 2.01 24.38
CA ARG A 232 -15.12 1.67 23.52
C ARG A 232 -15.56 0.20 23.60
N HIS A 233 -15.05 -0.57 24.56
CA HIS A 233 -15.35 -2.00 24.65
C HIS A 233 -16.86 -2.27 24.79
N ASN A 234 -17.56 -1.52 25.63
CA ASN A 234 -18.99 -1.71 25.93
C ASN A 234 -19.95 -0.91 25.02
N GLN A 235 -19.50 -0.47 23.85
CA GLN A 235 -20.33 0.32 22.93
C GLN A 235 -21.10 -0.58 21.95
N ASN A 236 -22.33 -0.19 21.61
CA ASN A 236 -23.24 -0.98 20.77
C ASN A 236 -23.24 -0.53 19.29
N ASP A 237 -22.06 -0.31 18.70
CA ASP A 237 -21.93 0.04 17.27
C ASP A 237 -20.86 -0.80 16.56
N GLU A 238 -20.93 -0.84 15.23
CA GLU A 238 -20.02 -1.63 14.37
C GLU A 238 -18.52 -1.36 14.63
N MET A 239 -18.21 -0.16 15.14
CA MET A 239 -16.86 0.33 15.41
C MET A 239 -16.51 0.28 16.89
N SER A 240 -17.18 -0.54 17.70
CA SER A 240 -16.85 -0.73 19.11
C SER A 240 -15.61 -1.61 19.31
N GLY A 241 -15.05 -1.55 20.51
CA GLY A 241 -13.91 -2.39 20.92
C GLY A 241 -12.76 -2.38 19.91
N GLN A 242 -12.39 -3.55 19.40
CA GLN A 242 -11.25 -3.72 18.49
C GLN A 242 -11.37 -2.91 17.19
N ASN A 243 -12.59 -2.68 16.70
CA ASN A 243 -12.86 -1.97 15.44
C ASN A 243 -12.74 -0.45 15.58
N SER A 244 -12.66 0.07 16.81
CA SER A 244 -12.57 1.51 17.08
C SER A 244 -11.22 2.15 16.74
N PHE A 245 -10.24 1.34 16.34
CA PHE A 245 -8.92 1.81 15.92
C PHE A 245 -8.52 1.23 14.58
N LEU A 246 -8.27 2.09 13.59
CA LEU A 246 -7.88 1.71 12.24
C LEU A 246 -6.41 1.99 12.02
N VAL A 247 -5.65 0.94 11.74
CA VAL A 247 -4.28 1.06 11.24
C VAL A 247 -4.35 1.19 9.71
N GLY A 248 -3.87 2.30 9.17
CA GLY A 248 -3.90 2.59 7.74
C GLY A 248 -2.55 3.00 7.19
N ARG A 249 -2.36 2.90 5.88
CA ARG A 249 -1.21 3.53 5.21
C ARG A 249 -1.34 5.06 5.31
N SER A 250 -0.22 5.80 5.32
CA SER A 250 -0.19 7.27 5.30
C SER A 250 -1.09 7.89 4.21
N VAL A 251 -1.17 7.26 3.03
CA VAL A 251 -2.08 7.67 1.93
C VAL A 251 -3.58 7.67 2.29
N ALA A 252 -3.97 7.01 3.38
CA ALA A 252 -5.32 7.00 3.93
C ALA A 252 -5.54 8.03 5.07
N ASN A 253 -4.47 8.67 5.55
CA ASN A 253 -4.44 9.77 6.52
C ASN A 253 -4.48 11.15 5.84
N GLN A 254 -5.31 11.26 4.80
CA GLN A 254 -5.31 12.41 3.88
C GLN A 254 -5.53 13.78 4.56
N ARG A 255 -6.34 13.82 5.63
CA ARG A 255 -6.67 15.08 6.31
C ARG A 255 -5.49 15.67 7.06
N ILE A 256 -4.77 14.84 7.81
CA ILE A 256 -3.60 15.28 8.57
C ILE A 256 -2.38 15.48 7.66
N GLU A 257 -2.23 14.66 6.62
CA GLU A 257 -1.22 14.87 5.58
C GLU A 257 -1.42 16.20 4.82
N ARG A 258 -2.67 16.61 4.59
CA ARG A 258 -2.97 17.93 4.03
C ARG A 258 -2.55 19.07 4.97
N LEU A 259 -2.77 18.90 6.28
CA LEU A 259 -2.30 19.85 7.28
C LEU A 259 -0.76 19.95 7.24
N TRP A 260 -0.04 18.82 7.16
CA TRP A 260 1.41 18.80 7.01
C TRP A 260 1.90 19.46 5.72
N GLY A 261 1.18 19.30 4.62
CA GLY A 261 1.46 20.02 3.37
C GLY A 261 1.35 21.54 3.54
N THR A 262 0.33 22.00 4.27
CA THR A 262 0.11 23.42 4.57
C THR A 262 1.23 23.96 5.45
N LEU A 263 1.53 23.28 6.57
CA LEU A 263 2.63 23.64 7.47
C LEU A 263 3.98 23.66 6.76
N LYS A 264 4.26 22.70 5.89
CA LYS A 264 5.49 22.72 5.08
C LYS A 264 5.55 23.97 4.21
N ASN A 265 4.48 24.27 3.46
CA ASN A 265 4.51 25.38 2.51
C ASN A 265 4.61 26.74 3.19
N GLU A 266 4.04 26.90 4.38
CA GLU A 266 4.07 28.16 5.12
C GLU A 266 5.36 28.32 5.94
N PHE A 267 5.84 27.27 6.61
CA PHE A 267 6.98 27.38 7.53
C PHE A 267 8.34 27.10 6.89
N HIS A 268 8.43 26.25 5.86
CA HIS A 268 9.72 25.91 5.25
C HIS A 268 10.45 27.13 4.64
N PRO A 269 9.76 28.07 3.96
CA PRO A 269 10.40 29.30 3.48
C PRO A 269 10.92 30.22 4.60
N VAL A 270 10.40 30.08 5.82
CA VAL A 270 10.84 30.83 7.01
C VAL A 270 12.07 30.16 7.64
N LEU A 271 12.12 28.82 7.66
CA LEU A 271 13.23 28.05 8.22
C LEU A 271 14.46 27.97 7.30
N GLU A 272 14.27 28.11 5.98
CA GLU A 272 15.37 28.22 5.01
C GLU A 272 16.06 29.59 5.04
N LYS A 273 15.45 30.60 5.67
CA LYS A 273 16.18 31.84 5.97
C LYS A 273 17.17 31.51 7.09
N PRO A 274 18.47 31.76 6.90
CA PRO A 274 19.44 31.53 7.95
C PRO A 274 19.01 32.34 9.17
N PHE A 275 18.75 31.66 10.29
CA PHE A 275 18.68 32.33 11.58
C PHE A 275 20.01 33.07 11.76
N PRO A 276 20.02 34.39 12.01
CA PRO A 276 21.26 35.11 12.24
C PRO A 276 21.98 34.45 13.42
N GLY A 277 23.08 33.74 13.13
CA GLY A 277 23.87 33.01 14.13
C GLY A 277 23.96 31.48 13.96
N PHE A 278 23.18 30.83 13.09
CA PHE A 278 23.31 29.38 12.85
C PHE A 278 24.09 29.05 11.56
N PRO A 279 25.22 28.30 11.63
CA PRO A 279 26.04 28.00 10.46
C PRO A 279 25.38 26.99 9.49
N ARG A 280 25.59 27.22 8.18
CA ARG A 280 24.86 26.62 7.04
C ARG A 280 25.11 25.12 6.75
N HIS A 281 25.77 24.37 7.63
CA HIS A 281 26.30 23.04 7.29
C HIS A 281 25.36 21.84 7.54
N TRP A 282 24.05 22.07 7.73
CA TRP A 282 23.09 21.02 8.10
C TRP A 282 21.97 20.77 7.07
N THR A 283 22.15 21.21 5.82
CA THR A 283 21.24 20.89 4.72
C THR A 283 21.95 20.04 3.67
N SER A 284 22.03 18.73 3.89
CA SER A 284 22.38 17.71 2.87
C SER A 284 21.82 16.36 3.27
#